data_AF-A0A1H0R7J9-F1
#
_entry.id   AF-A0A1H0R7J9-F1
#
_cell.length_a   1.000
_cell.length_b   1.000
_cell.length_c   1.000
_cell.angle_alpha   90.00
_cell.angle_beta   90.00
_cell.angle_gamma   90.00
#
_symmetry.space_group_name_H-M   'P 1'
#
loop_
_entity.id
_entity.type
_entity.pdbx_description
1 polymer ?
#
loop_
_entity_poly.entity_id
_entity_poly.type
_entity_poly.pdbx_seq_one_letter_code
_entity_poly.pdbx_strand_id
1 'polypeptide(L)'
;MNKKALSIIFLVIGGLALLPYPFLMIGNIMQIAGVRSGGESALLLFVVFAFVIVSSLYLSTYLVCLILAIVKRKQGILLISAIPLFHLLLVFALLLVWFLFE
;
A
#
# COMPACT_ATOMS: atom_id res chain seq x y z
N MET A 1 -18.23 19.45 0.85
CA MET A 1 -17.06 19.41 1.77
C MET A 1 -15.89 20.18 1.16
N ASN A 2 -15.14 20.97 1.94
CA ASN A 2 -13.99 21.74 1.41
C ASN A 2 -12.86 20.79 0.95
N LYS A 3 -12.21 21.07 -0.19
CA LYS A 3 -11.09 20.28 -0.73
C LYS A 3 -9.99 20.03 0.30
N LYS A 4 -9.72 21.02 1.18
CA LYS A 4 -8.75 20.86 2.28
C LYS A 4 -9.17 19.81 3.31
N ALA A 5 -10.42 19.85 3.76
CA ALA A 5 -10.96 18.89 4.72
C ALA A 5 -10.95 17.47 4.14
N LEU A 6 -11.35 17.32 2.87
CA LEU A 6 -11.31 16.03 2.16
C LEU A 6 -9.87 15.46 2.05
N SER A 7 -8.89 16.32 1.80
CA SER A 7 -7.48 15.90 1.71
C SER A 7 -6.93 15.42 3.05
N ILE A 8 -7.31 16.08 4.15
CA ILE A 8 -6.97 15.63 5.51
C ILE A 8 -7.60 14.27 5.79
N ILE A 9 -8.88 14.09 5.45
CA ILE A 9 -9.57 12.80 5.61
C ILE A 9 -8.84 11.70 4.84
N PHE A 10 -8.43 11.94 3.60
CA PHE A 10 -7.69 10.94 2.81
C PHE A 10 -6.34 10.57 3.44
N LEU A 11 -5.58 11.55 3.96
CA LEU A 11 -4.35 11.27 4.67
C LEU A 11 -4.61 10.52 5.99
N VAL A 12 -5.65 10.85 6.73
CA VAL A 12 -5.99 10.13 7.96
C VAL A 12 -6.36 8.68 7.66
N ILE A 13 -7.20 8.43 6.66
CA ILE A 13 -7.58 7.08 6.25
C ILE A 13 -6.36 6.29 5.76
N GLY A 14 -5.50 6.90 4.95
CA GLY A 14 -4.24 6.27 4.54
C GLY A 14 -3.31 5.99 5.73
N GLY A 15 -3.23 6.92 6.69
CA GLY A 15 -2.42 6.74 7.90
C GLY A 15 -2.93 5.63 8.79
N LEU A 16 -4.24 5.43 8.89
CA LEU A 16 -4.84 4.33 9.65
C LEU A 16 -4.41 2.96 9.11
N ALA A 17 -4.18 2.85 7.80
CA ALA A 17 -3.68 1.60 7.20
C ALA A 17 -2.24 1.26 7.60
N LEU A 18 -1.49 2.20 8.18
CA LEU A 18 -0.17 1.92 8.74
C LEU A 18 -0.23 1.22 10.10
N LEU A 19 -1.38 1.22 10.79
CA LEU A 19 -1.53 0.52 12.07
C LEU A 19 -1.27 -0.99 11.94
N PRO A 20 -1.89 -1.72 10.99
CA PRO A 20 -1.60 -3.14 10.79
C PRO A 20 -0.29 -3.41 10.02
N TYR A 21 0.39 -2.38 9.50
CA TYR A 21 1.53 -2.53 8.58
C TYR A 21 2.69 -3.37 9.13
N PRO A 22 3.12 -3.25 10.40
CA PRO A 22 4.18 -4.11 10.93
C PRO A 22 3.84 -5.60 10.87
N PHE A 23 2.59 -5.97 11.14
CA PHE A 23 2.13 -7.36 11.03
C PHE A 23 2.13 -7.84 9.58
N LEU A 24 1.73 -6.97 8.64
CA LEU A 24 1.78 -7.28 7.21
C LEU A 24 3.22 -7.47 6.72
N MET A 25 4.18 -6.69 7.22
CA MET A 25 5.60 -6.88 6.91
C MET A 25 6.16 -8.20 7.44
N ILE A 26 5.77 -8.59 8.66
CA ILE A 26 6.12 -9.92 9.21
C ILE A 26 5.55 -11.02 8.30
N GLY A 27 4.28 -10.91 7.90
CA GLY A 27 3.65 -11.82 6.95
C GLY A 27 4.41 -11.92 5.63
N ASN A 28 4.81 -10.79 5.05
CA ASN A 28 5.62 -10.76 3.83
C ASN A 28 6.97 -11.51 3.98
N ILE A 29 7.66 -11.33 5.11
CA ILE A 29 8.93 -12.02 5.38
C ILE A 29 8.70 -13.54 5.48
N MET A 30 7.67 -13.96 6.20
CA MET A 30 7.31 -15.37 6.33
C MET A 30 6.94 -15.99 4.97
N GLN A 31 6.21 -15.24 4.13
CA GLN A 31 5.80 -15.69 2.81
C GLN A 31 7.01 -15.90 1.88
N ILE A 32 7.95 -14.94 1.83
CA ILE A 32 9.17 -15.09 1.03
C ILE A 32 9.97 -16.33 1.46
N ALA A 33 9.99 -16.64 2.76
CA ALA A 33 10.64 -17.85 3.27
C ALA A 33 9.90 -19.13 2.81
N GLY A 34 8.57 -19.11 2.79
CA GLY A 34 7.71 -20.22 2.35
C GLY A 34 7.84 -20.55 0.86
N VAL A 35 7.82 -19.54 -0.01
CA VAL A 35 7.93 -19.68 -1.48
C VAL A 35 9.22 -20.41 -1.91
N ARG A 36 10.26 -20.39 -1.07
CA ARG A 36 11.55 -21.06 -1.34
C ARG A 36 11.48 -22.60 -1.27
N SER A 37 10.37 -23.17 -0.79
CA SER A 37 10.18 -24.62 -0.64
C SER A 37 9.87 -25.37 -1.95
N GLY A 38 9.54 -24.65 -3.03
CA GLY A 38 9.40 -25.20 -4.38
C GLY A 38 8.04 -25.86 -4.65
N GLY A 39 7.54 -25.72 -5.89
CA GLY A 39 6.27 -26.34 -6.35
C GLY A 39 5.19 -25.36 -6.83
N GLU A 40 5.39 -24.06 -6.67
CA GLU A 40 4.44 -23.03 -7.09
C GLU A 40 4.54 -22.68 -8.59
N SER A 41 3.41 -22.28 -9.18
CA SER A 41 3.38 -21.79 -10.56
C SER A 41 4.10 -20.45 -10.68
N ALA A 42 4.70 -20.17 -11.85
CA ALA A 42 5.38 -18.91 -12.11
C ALA A 42 4.46 -17.68 -11.96
N LEU A 43 3.16 -17.84 -12.24
CA LEU A 43 2.17 -16.78 -12.10
C LEU A 43 1.91 -16.47 -10.62
N LEU A 44 1.69 -17.49 -9.79
CA LEU A 44 1.51 -17.31 -8.34
C LEU A 44 2.73 -16.61 -7.72
N LEU A 45 3.93 -17.06 -8.09
CA LEU A 45 5.19 -16.47 -7.65
C LEU A 45 5.28 -14.96 -8.00
N PHE A 46 4.90 -14.61 -9.23
CA PHE A 46 4.88 -13.22 -9.68
C PHE A 46 3.90 -12.37 -8.86
N VAL A 47 2.68 -12.88 -8.61
CA VAL A 47 1.66 -12.16 -7.84
C VAL A 47 2.11 -11.95 -6.40
N VAL A 48 2.68 -12.97 -5.75
CA VAL A 48 3.20 -12.88 -4.38
C VAL A 48 4.32 -11.84 -4.29
N PHE A 49 5.31 -11.89 -5.20
CA PHE A 49 6.38 -10.89 -5.19
C PHE A 49 5.87 -9.47 -5.51
N ALA A 50 4.92 -9.33 -6.43
CA ALA A 50 4.28 -8.04 -6.71
C ALA A 50 3.54 -7.51 -5.47
N PHE A 51 2.78 -8.35 -4.78
CA PHE A 51 2.11 -7.98 -3.53
C PHE A 51 3.11 -7.53 -2.46
N VAL A 52 4.17 -8.30 -2.23
CA VAL A 52 5.23 -7.96 -1.26
C VAL A 52 5.86 -6.61 -1.59
N ILE A 53 6.27 -6.38 -2.84
CA ILE A 53 6.93 -5.14 -3.26
C ILE A 53 5.99 -3.95 -3.12
N VAL A 54 4.77 -4.06 -3.67
CA VAL A 54 3.80 -2.95 -3.66
C VAL A 54 3.36 -2.63 -2.24
N SER A 55 3.07 -3.64 -1.41
CA SER A 55 2.71 -3.41 -0.01
C SER A 55 3.86 -2.79 0.78
N SER A 56 5.11 -3.22 0.58
CA SER A 56 6.29 -2.65 1.26
C SER A 56 6.58 -1.20 0.86
N LEU A 57 6.25 -0.82 -0.37
CA LEU A 57 6.38 0.57 -0.83
C LEU A 57 5.31 1.50 -0.25
N TYR A 58 4.24 0.96 0.35
CA TYR A 58 3.14 1.76 0.88
C TYR A 58 3.58 2.77 1.93
N LEU A 59 4.44 2.36 2.87
CA LEU A 59 4.98 3.25 3.92
C LEU A 59 5.71 4.45 3.29
N SER A 60 6.57 4.19 2.31
CA SER A 60 7.30 5.23 1.59
C SER A 60 6.36 6.16 0.84
N THR A 61 5.38 5.63 0.11
CA THR A 61 4.37 6.44 -0.59
C THR A 61 3.61 7.33 0.37
N TYR A 62 3.16 6.80 1.50
CA TYR A 62 2.44 7.57 2.50
C TYR A 62 3.30 8.70 3.07
N LEU A 63 4.53 8.42 3.49
CA LEU A 63 5.43 9.42 4.07
C LEU A 63 5.78 10.53 3.07
N VAL A 64 6.06 10.18 1.81
CA VAL A 64 6.32 11.17 0.75
C VAL A 64 5.08 12.06 0.53
N CYS A 65 3.89 11.47 0.45
CA CYS A 65 2.65 12.24 0.27
C CYS A 65 2.35 13.14 1.48
N LEU A 66 2.60 12.66 2.69
CA LEU A 66 2.42 13.44 3.92
C LEU A 66 3.36 14.65 3.96
N ILE A 67 4.66 14.43 3.69
CA ILE A 67 5.66 15.51 3.64
C ILE A 67 5.29 16.53 2.57
N LEU A 68 4.93 16.08 1.36
CA LEU A 68 4.53 16.97 0.27
C LEU A 68 3.26 17.76 0.62
N ALA A 69 2.29 17.16 1.30
CA ALA A 69 1.07 17.84 1.73
C ALA A 69 1.36 18.92 2.80
N ILE A 70 2.34 18.70 3.68
CA ILE A 70 2.76 19.68 4.70
C ILE A 70 3.52 20.85 4.06
N VAL A 71 4.42 20.55 3.12
CA VAL A 71 5.30 21.53 2.46
C VAL A 71 4.55 22.36 1.40
N LYS A 72 3.76 21.71 0.53
CA LYS A 72 3.04 22.37 -0.57
C LYS A 72 1.61 22.76 -0.18
N ARG A 73 1.48 23.83 0.62
CA ARG A 73 0.19 24.28 1.19
C ARG A 73 -0.84 24.88 0.23
N LYS A 74 -0.52 25.15 -1.05
CA LYS A 74 -1.32 26.10 -1.86
C LYS A 74 -2.01 25.61 -3.15
N GLN A 75 -1.77 24.42 -3.69
CA GLN A 75 -2.60 23.84 -4.78
C GLN A 75 -2.22 22.36 -5.00
N GLY A 76 -3.17 21.50 -5.38
CA GLY A 76 -2.90 20.07 -5.67
C GLY A 76 -2.89 19.12 -4.47
N ILE A 77 -3.09 19.62 -3.25
CA ILE A 77 -3.09 18.83 -2.00
C ILE A 77 -4.06 17.62 -2.07
N LEU A 78 -5.21 17.77 -2.74
CA LEU A 78 -6.19 16.69 -2.88
C LEU A 78 -5.65 15.50 -3.67
N LEU A 79 -4.94 15.76 -4.79
CA LEU A 79 -4.35 14.70 -5.60
C LEU A 79 -3.25 13.99 -4.83
N ILE A 80 -2.37 14.76 -4.16
CA ILE A 80 -1.29 14.21 -3.34
C ILE A 80 -1.85 13.32 -2.22
N SER A 81 -2.89 13.79 -1.53
CA SER A 81 -3.54 13.03 -0.46
C SER A 81 -4.33 11.81 -0.95
N ALA A 82 -4.71 11.75 -2.22
CA ALA A 82 -5.42 10.60 -2.80
C ALA A 82 -4.46 9.47 -3.23
N ILE A 83 -3.18 9.77 -3.52
CA ILE A 83 -2.20 8.76 -3.97
C ILE A 83 -2.08 7.58 -2.99
N PRO A 84 -1.95 7.78 -1.66
CA PRO A 84 -1.90 6.65 -0.73
C PRO A 84 -3.17 5.78 -0.78
N LEU A 85 -4.35 6.34 -1.05
CA LEU A 85 -5.58 5.56 -1.18
C LEU A 85 -5.55 4.68 -2.44
N PHE A 86 -5.07 5.21 -3.57
CA PHE A 86 -4.91 4.41 -4.78
C PHE A 86 -3.85 3.32 -4.62
N HIS A 87 -2.74 3.61 -3.94
CA HIS A 87 -1.73 2.61 -3.63
C HIS A 87 -2.32 1.51 -2.74
N LEU A 88 -3.09 1.88 -1.72
CA LEU A 88 -3.79 0.92 -0.86
C LEU A 88 -4.77 0.05 -1.66
N LEU A 89 -5.56 0.63 -2.56
CA LEU A 89 -6.43 -0.13 -3.47
C LEU A 89 -5.65 -1.13 -4.32
N LEU A 90 -4.47 -0.74 -4.82
CA LEU A 90 -3.59 -1.65 -5.56
C LEU A 90 -3.07 -2.80 -4.69
N VAL A 91 -2.69 -2.52 -3.43
CA VAL A 91 -2.30 -3.57 -2.46
C VAL A 91 -3.43 -4.56 -2.24
N PHE A 92 -4.66 -4.05 -2.01
CA PHE A 92 -5.84 -4.90 -1.85
C PHE A 92 -6.18 -5.70 -3.11
N ALA A 93 -6.05 -5.10 -4.30
CA ALA A 93 -6.27 -5.81 -5.55
C ALA A 93 -5.28 -6.96 -5.73
N LEU A 94 -3.99 -6.75 -5.44
CA LEU A 94 -2.97 -7.80 -5.50
C LEU A 94 -3.23 -8.91 -4.47
N LEU A 95 -3.66 -8.55 -3.26
CA LEU A 95 -4.05 -9.51 -2.23
C LEU A 95 -5.23 -10.38 -2.69
N LEU A 96 -6.26 -9.77 -3.27
CA LEU A 96 -7.42 -10.49 -3.80
C LEU A 96 -7.03 -11.41 -4.96
N VAL A 97 -6.18 -10.94 -5.87
CA VAL A 97 -5.67 -11.76 -6.97
C VAL A 97 -4.90 -12.96 -6.42
N TRP A 98 -4.06 -12.76 -5.40
CA TRP A 98 -3.36 -13.86 -4.74
C TRP A 98 -4.34 -14.90 -4.17
N PHE A 99 -5.37 -14.48 -3.42
CA PHE A 99 -6.41 -15.37 -2.89
C PHE A 99 -7.20 -16.15 -3.96
N LEU A 100 -7.15 -15.76 -5.23
CA LEU A 100 -7.77 -16.52 -6.32
C LEU A 100 -6.87 -17.63 -6.88
N PHE A 101 -5.57 -17.59 -6.57
CA PHE A 101 -4.56 -18.56 -7.02
C PHE A 101 -4.11 -19.54 -5.91
N GLU A 102 -4.38 -19.22 -4.65
CA GLU A 102 -4.35 -20.17 -3.51
C GLU A 102 -5.64 -20.98 -3.41
#